data_AF-A0A3B8Y9D1-F1
#
_entry.id   AF-A0A3B8Y9D1-F1
#
_cell.length_a   1.000
_cell.length_b   1.000
_cell.length_c   1.000
_cell.angle_alpha   90.00
_cell.angle_beta   90.00
_cell.angle_gamma   90.00
#
_symmetry.space_group_name_H-M   'P 1'
#
loop_
_entity.id
_entity.type
_entity.pdbx_description
1 polymer ?
#
loop_
_entity_poly.entity_id
_entity_poly.type
_entity_poly.pdbx_seq_one_letter_code
_entity_poly.pdbx_strand_id
1 'polypeptide(L)'
;GNGQSRRFLVESDGMGYSLTDTVINAGSESLLQYNNHLETCYCIQGEGEIEDMDGVIYPIEIGTMYALDKHDKHYLRAKTTMRLVCVFSPPLKGNESHNLDGNSESSY
;
A
#
# COMPACT_ATOMS: atom_id res chain seq x y z
N GLY A 1 -6.25 7.02 -6.84
CA GLY A 1 -6.14 6.16 -5.64
C GLY A 1 -7.42 6.22 -4.82
N ASN A 2 -7.81 5.14 -4.15
CA ASN A 2 -8.90 5.12 -3.16
C ASN A 2 -8.46 5.64 -1.76
N GLY A 3 -7.34 6.36 -1.73
CA GLY A 3 -6.70 6.90 -0.56
C GLY A 3 -5.73 8.03 -0.92
N GLN A 4 -5.16 8.66 0.09
CA GLN A 4 -4.17 9.73 -0.05
C GLN A 4 -2.84 9.29 0.55
N SER A 5 -1.79 9.25 -0.27
CA SER A 5 -0.43 8.96 0.20
C SER A 5 0.37 10.24 0.32
N ARG A 6 0.76 10.59 1.55
CA ARG A 6 1.71 11.67 1.81
C ARG A 6 3.12 11.10 1.78
N ARG A 7 3.94 11.58 0.84
CA ARG A 7 5.32 11.11 0.65
C ARG A 7 6.27 11.97 1.49
N PHE A 8 6.94 11.35 2.46
CA PHE A 8 7.96 12.01 3.29
C PHE A 8 9.35 11.87 2.69
N LEU A 9 9.66 10.71 2.12
CA LEU A 9 10.90 10.45 1.40
C LEU A 9 10.59 9.85 0.03
N VAL A 10 11.25 10.36 -1.01
CA VAL A 10 11.19 9.90 -2.40
C VAL A 10 12.61 9.70 -2.95
N GLU A 11 12.71 9.18 -4.18
CA GLU A 11 14.00 8.89 -4.84
C GLU A 11 14.96 10.09 -4.80
N SER A 12 14.46 11.31 -5.03
CA SER A 12 15.29 12.52 -5.03
C SER A 12 15.94 12.85 -3.69
N ASP A 13 15.44 12.29 -2.59
CA ASP A 13 16.02 12.49 -1.25
C ASP A 13 17.24 11.59 -0.99
N GLY A 14 17.52 10.62 -1.88
CA GLY A 14 18.78 9.87 -1.88
C GLY A 14 18.98 8.87 -0.73
N MET A 15 17.92 8.53 0.02
CA MET A 15 17.98 7.63 1.18
C MET A 15 17.98 6.14 0.82
N GLY A 16 17.69 5.79 -0.44
CA GLY A 16 17.62 4.41 -0.91
C GLY A 16 16.26 3.71 -0.70
N TYR A 17 15.29 4.39 -0.11
CA TYR A 17 13.90 3.94 0.06
C TYR A 17 12.94 5.13 0.16
N SER A 18 11.67 4.89 -0.12
CA SER A 18 10.60 5.87 0.16
C SER A 18 9.93 5.59 1.49
N LEU A 19 9.43 6.65 2.12
CA LEU A 19 8.61 6.58 3.32
C LEU A 19 7.34 7.39 3.08
N THR A 20 6.19 6.75 3.29
CA THR A 20 4.88 7.38 3.10
C THR A 20 3.98 7.20 4.31
N ASP A 21 3.06 8.14 4.46
CA ASP A 21 1.93 8.07 5.37
C ASP A 21 0.66 8.08 4.52
N THR A 22 0.04 6.90 4.40
CA THR A 22 -1.04 6.62 3.47
C THR A 22 -2.35 6.44 4.23
N VAL A 23 -3.33 7.29 3.92
CA VAL A 23 -4.70 7.18 4.41
C VAL A 23 -5.54 6.42 3.39
N ILE A 24 -6.20 5.36 3.85
CA ILE A 24 -7.11 4.53 3.03
C ILE A 24 -8.53 4.78 3.51
N ASN A 25 -9.43 5.12 2.59
CA ASN A 25 -10.80 5.48 2.95
C ASN A 25 -11.61 4.24 3.37
N ALA A 26 -12.44 4.39 4.41
CA ALA A 26 -13.36 3.34 4.86
C ALA A 26 -14.25 2.82 3.72
N GLY A 27 -14.48 1.50 3.68
CA GLY A 27 -15.28 0.83 2.66
C GLY A 27 -14.61 0.73 1.30
N SER A 28 -13.36 1.20 1.15
CA SER A 28 -12.64 1.07 -0.11
C SER A 28 -12.02 -0.32 -0.27
N GLU A 29 -11.89 -0.71 -1.54
CA GLU A 29 -11.19 -1.90 -1.99
C GLU A 29 -10.20 -1.47 -3.08
N SER A 30 -8.98 -1.97 -3.04
CA SER A 30 -7.96 -1.74 -4.08
C SER A 30 -7.25 -3.04 -4.41
N LEU A 31 -7.16 -3.37 -5.70
CA LEU A 31 -6.34 -4.47 -6.20
C LEU A 31 -4.95 -3.92 -6.53
N LEU A 32 -3.95 -4.35 -5.77
CA LEU A 32 -2.59 -3.81 -5.81
C LEU A 32 -1.61 -4.88 -6.27
N GLN A 33 -0.64 -4.47 -7.08
CA GLN A 33 0.52 -5.28 -7.42
C GLN A 33 1.70 -4.38 -7.76
N TYR A 34 2.76 -4.45 -6.97
CA TYR A 34 3.95 -3.63 -7.17
C TYR A 34 5.06 -4.47 -7.79
N ASN A 35 5.11 -4.54 -9.12
CA ASN A 35 6.11 -5.36 -9.83
C ASN A 35 7.55 -4.84 -9.70
N ASN A 36 7.70 -3.54 -9.42
CA ASN A 36 9.00 -2.86 -9.43
C ASN A 36 9.50 -2.50 -8.02
N HIS A 37 8.69 -2.70 -6.98
CA HIS A 37 9.00 -2.28 -5.62
C HIS A 37 8.61 -3.38 -4.63
N LEU A 38 9.48 -3.60 -3.64
CA LEU A 38 9.09 -4.24 -2.40
C LEU A 38 8.39 -3.20 -1.52
N GLU A 39 7.30 -3.60 -0.85
CA GLU A 39 6.54 -2.74 0.04
C GLU A 39 6.47 -3.36 1.44
N THR A 40 6.62 -2.52 2.46
CA THR A 40 6.30 -2.86 3.86
C THR A 40 5.35 -1.83 4.41
N CYS A 41 4.29 -2.27 5.06
CA CYS A 41 3.24 -1.43 5.61
C CYS A 41 3.03 -1.71 7.09
N TYR A 42 2.98 -0.65 7.88
CA TYR A 42 2.68 -0.71 9.31
C TYR A 42 1.41 0.09 9.63
N CYS A 43 0.40 -0.59 10.18
CA CYS A 43 -0.86 0.04 10.53
C CYS A 43 -0.78 0.78 11.86
N ILE A 44 -1.08 2.08 11.82
CA ILE A 44 -1.08 2.93 13.02
C ILE A 44 -2.49 3.44 13.38
N GLN A 45 -3.49 3.17 12.55
CA GLN A 45 -4.88 3.53 12.78
C GLN A 45 -5.82 2.67 11.92
N GLY A 46 -6.98 2.29 12.48
CA GLY A 46 -8.07 1.66 11.75
C GLY A 46 -7.95 0.15 11.62
N GLU A 47 -8.93 -0.43 10.92
CA GLU A 47 -9.08 -1.86 10.68
C GLU A 47 -9.35 -2.13 9.20
N GLY A 48 -8.82 -3.24 8.70
CA GLY A 48 -9.04 -3.74 7.35
C GLY A 48 -8.48 -5.14 7.18
N GLU A 49 -8.18 -5.50 5.94
CA GLU A 49 -7.65 -6.82 5.60
C GLU A 49 -6.89 -6.79 4.28
N ILE A 50 -6.02 -7.78 4.12
CA ILE A 50 -5.43 -8.18 2.85
C ILE A 50 -6.02 -9.53 2.44
N GLU A 51 -6.38 -9.68 1.17
CA GLU A 51 -6.69 -10.98 0.58
C GLU A 51 -5.70 -11.28 -0.54
N ASP A 52 -5.02 -12.42 -0.46
CA ASP A 52 -4.15 -12.88 -1.55
C ASP A 52 -4.96 -13.51 -2.71
N MET A 53 -4.30 -13.89 -3.79
CA MET A 53 -4.97 -14.48 -4.96
C MET A 53 -5.46 -15.92 -4.74
N ASP A 54 -5.07 -16.56 -3.63
CA ASP A 54 -5.57 -17.89 -3.21
C ASP A 54 -6.81 -17.75 -2.30
N GLY A 55 -7.22 -16.53 -1.98
CA GLY A 55 -8.38 -16.20 -1.15
C GLY A 55 -8.11 -16.24 0.36
N VAL A 56 -6.83 -16.28 0.77
CA VAL A 56 -6.48 -16.22 2.19
C VAL A 56 -6.57 -14.78 2.67
N ILE A 57 -7.32 -14.58 3.76
CA ILE A 57 -7.54 -13.26 4.36
C ILE A 57 -6.64 -13.07 5.58
N TYR A 58 -5.89 -11.98 5.57
CA TYR A 58 -5.04 -11.51 6.65
C TYR A 58 -5.63 -10.24 7.25
N PRO A 59 -6.15 -10.27 8.50
CA PRO A 59 -6.70 -9.08 9.14
C PRO A 59 -5.60 -8.07 9.46
N ILE A 60 -5.94 -6.78 9.34
CA ILE A 60 -5.08 -5.66 9.70
C ILE A 60 -5.76 -4.85 10.80
N GLU A 61 -5.04 -4.67 11.90
CA GLU A 61 -5.40 -3.79 13.00
C GLU A 61 -4.21 -2.92 13.40
N ILE A 62 -4.39 -2.02 14.37
CA ILE A 62 -3.31 -1.17 14.86
C ILE A 62 -2.17 -2.05 15.42
N GLY A 63 -0.95 -1.84 14.93
CA GLY A 63 0.20 -2.66 15.29
C GLY A 63 0.49 -3.81 14.32
N THR A 64 -0.43 -4.13 13.40
CA THR A 64 -0.14 -5.08 12.32
C THR A 64 0.89 -4.49 11.36
N MET A 65 1.91 -5.30 11.04
CA MET A 65 2.86 -5.03 9.98
C MET A 65 2.77 -6.17 8.96
N TYR A 66 2.77 -5.82 7.67
CA TYR A 66 2.88 -6.78 6.58
C TYR A 66 3.92 -6.30 5.56
N ALA A 67 4.56 -7.25 4.88
CA ALA A 67 5.54 -7.00 3.84
C ALA A 67 5.26 -7.89 2.63
N LEU A 68 5.40 -7.32 1.44
CA LEU A 68 5.10 -7.97 0.17
C LEU A 68 6.42 -8.22 -0.57
N ASP A 69 7.10 -9.30 -0.21
CA ASP A 69 8.45 -9.62 -0.67
C ASP A 69 8.50 -10.29 -2.06
N LYS A 70 7.37 -10.84 -2.52
CA LYS A 70 7.26 -11.56 -3.80
C LYS A 70 6.52 -10.80 -4.90
N HIS A 71 6.24 -9.52 -4.69
CA HIS A 71 5.39 -8.71 -5.59
C HIS A 71 3.99 -9.32 -5.77
N ASP A 72 3.48 -9.94 -4.71
CA ASP A 72 2.21 -10.64 -4.73
C ASP A 72 1.06 -9.67 -5.00
N LYS A 73 0.22 -10.04 -5.97
CA LYS A 73 -1.05 -9.38 -6.20
C LYS A 73 -1.96 -9.63 -5.02
N HIS A 74 -2.61 -8.60 -4.52
CA HIS A 74 -3.48 -8.70 -3.35
C HIS A 74 -4.57 -7.63 -3.36
N TYR A 75 -5.69 -7.93 -2.73
CA TYR A 75 -6.68 -6.93 -2.37
C TYR A 75 -6.30 -6.30 -1.04
N LEU A 76 -6.43 -4.97 -0.96
CA LEU A 76 -6.41 -4.23 0.30
C LEU A 76 -7.79 -3.62 0.51
N ARG A 77 -8.45 -4.02 1.61
CA ARG A 77 -9.79 -3.58 1.96
C ARG A 77 -9.79 -2.88 3.31
N ALA A 78 -10.39 -1.71 3.35
CA ALA A 78 -10.49 -0.91 4.57
C ALA A 78 -11.89 -1.02 5.16
N LYS A 79 -12.01 -1.62 6.34
CA LYS A 79 -13.29 -1.69 7.09
C LYS A 79 -13.61 -0.33 7.72
N THR A 80 -12.61 0.29 8.35
CA THR A 80 -12.65 1.69 8.79
C THR A 80 -11.59 2.48 8.02
N THR A 81 -11.55 3.81 8.16
CA THR A 81 -10.42 4.57 7.63
C THR A 81 -9.13 4.07 8.27
N MET A 82 -8.17 3.66 7.43
CA MET A 82 -6.87 3.15 7.88
C MET A 82 -5.78 4.18 7.62
N ARG A 83 -4.74 4.13 8.44
CA ARG A 83 -3.50 4.89 8.22
C ARG A 83 -2.32 3.94 8.29
N LEU A 84 -1.61 3.83 7.17
CA LEU A 84 -0.47 2.96 7.00
C LEU A 84 0.81 3.80 6.83
N VAL A 85 1.84 3.48 7.59
CA VAL A 85 3.20 3.94 7.31
C VAL A 85 3.82 2.91 6.37
N CYS A 86 4.14 3.33 5.16
CA CYS A 86 4.66 2.43 4.12
C CYS A 86 6.10 2.76 3.77
N VAL A 87 6.89 1.72 3.51
CA VAL A 87 8.25 1.82 2.98
C VAL A 87 8.32 1.10 1.65
N PHE A 88 8.92 1.74 0.65
CA PHE A 88 9.13 1.15 -0.68
C PHE A 88 10.62 1.05 -1.01
N SER A 89 11.04 -0.08 -1.57
CA SER A 89 12.41 -0.33 -2.04
C SER A 89 12.39 -1.07 -3.38
N PRO A 90 12.93 -0.52 -4.50
CA PRO A 90 13.55 0.79 -4.65
C PRO A 90 12.62 1.97 -4.27
N PRO A 91 13.13 3.20 -4.04
CA PRO A 91 12.29 4.33 -3.66
C PRO A 91 11.32 4.71 -4.80
N LEU A 92 10.16 5.22 -4.44
CA LEU A 92 9.20 5.82 -5.36
C LEU A 92 9.79 7.11 -5.96
N LYS A 93 9.56 7.36 -7.25
CA LYS A 93 10.06 8.56 -7.95
C LYS A 93 9.35 9.86 -7.57
N GLY A 94 8.17 9.74 -6.95
CA GLY A 94 7.42 10.87 -6.40
C GLY A 94 6.32 11.44 -7.31
N ASN A 95 6.35 11.18 -8.62
CA ASN A 95 5.23 11.46 -9.54
C ASN A 95 4.44 10.21 -9.93
N GLU A 96 4.87 9.03 -9.49
CA GLU A 96 4.15 7.78 -9.75
C GLU A 96 2.78 7.86 -9.06
N SER A 97 1.72 7.45 -9.73
CA SER A 97 0.37 7.53 -9.19
C SER A 97 -0.39 6.27 -9.55
N HIS A 98 -1.19 5.79 -8.59
CA HIS A 98 -2.13 4.70 -8.80
C HIS A 98 -3.07 5.01 -9.96
N ASN A 99 -2.88 4.33 -11.09
CA ASN A 99 -3.85 4.30 -12.17
C ASN A 99 -4.96 3.32 -11.77
N LEU A 100 -6.20 3.80 -11.68
CA LEU A 100 -7.35 3.03 -11.16
C LEU A 100 -8.51 2.94 -12.16
N ASP A 101 -8.29 3.21 -13.44
CA ASP A 101 -9.35 3.06 -14.44
C ASP A 101 -9.78 1.59 -14.55
N GLY A 102 -11.10 1.38 -14.40
CA GLY A 102 -11.78 0.12 -14.07
C GLY A 102 -11.17 -1.16 -14.65
N ASN A 103 -11.05 -2.18 -13.79
CA ASN A 103 -10.41 -3.48 -14.01
C ASN A 103 -8.88 -3.49 -14.17
N SER A 104 -8.19 -2.36 -13.99
CA SER A 104 -6.74 -2.29 -14.20
C SER A 104 -5.98 -2.14 -12.88
N GLU A 105 -4.93 -2.93 -12.77
CA GLU A 105 -4.05 -3.10 -11.61
C GLU A 105 -3.43 -1.78 -11.14
N SER A 106 -3.36 -1.57 -9.83
CA SER A 106 -2.55 -0.49 -9.29
C SER A 106 -1.10 -0.94 -9.13
N SER A 107 -0.25 -0.44 -10.02
CA SER A 107 1.20 -0.56 -9.95
C SER A 107 1.86 0.82 -9.83
N TYR A 108 3.11 0.81 -9.38
CA TYR A 108 4.05 1.93 -9.49
C TYR A 108 5.08 1.60 -10.58
#